data_AF-A0A958H4P9-F1
#
_entry.id   AF-A0A958H4P9-F1
#
_cell.length_a   1.000
_cell.length_b   1.000
_cell.length_c   1.000
_cell.angle_alpha   90.00
_cell.angle_beta   90.00
_cell.angle_gamma   90.00
#
_symmetry.space_group_name_H-M   'P 1'
#
loop_
_entity.id
_entity.type
_entity.pdbx_description
1 polymer ?
#
loop_
_entity_poly.entity_id
_entity_poly.type
_entity_poly.pdbx_seq_one_letter_code
_entity_poly.pdbx_strand_id
1 'polypeptide(L)'
;PALPRALWFFYASPPSNIKLASATPGCGWKAATFDASGWPFRLLALTAPVAVPLMNWQAAYRRLWPIGQRAIGVSEAPVAADMTEWHTYVIQWEEKRARFLVDGDVVLDCDTVPRGPLGLVIWLDNQSLVLTPQGRLRHRLLHQPEKQWLEMAEIEIA
;
A
#
# COMPACT_ATOMS: atom_id res chain seq x y z
N PRO A 1 3.52 -15.31 -13.22
CA PRO A 1 3.77 -14.08 -12.43
C PRO A 1 3.61 -14.32 -10.92
N ALA A 2 4.53 -13.80 -10.10
CA ALA A 2 4.41 -13.84 -8.64
C ALA A 2 3.33 -12.84 -8.17
N LEU A 3 2.59 -13.19 -7.11
CA LEU A 3 1.65 -12.27 -6.48
C LEU A 3 2.40 -11.19 -5.69
N PRO A 4 1.91 -9.94 -5.70
CA PRO A 4 2.62 -8.81 -5.14
C PRO A 4 2.67 -8.85 -3.62
N ARG A 5 3.77 -8.34 -3.08
CA ARG A 5 4.00 -8.14 -1.65
C ARG A 5 4.96 -6.96 -1.48
N ALA A 6 4.80 -6.16 -0.44
CA ALA A 6 5.64 -4.99 -0.20
C ALA A 6 5.57 -4.50 1.25
N LEU A 7 6.64 -3.85 1.70
CA LEU A 7 6.64 -2.85 2.76
C LEU A 7 7.14 -1.55 2.13
N TRP A 8 6.41 -0.45 2.26
CA TRP A 8 6.79 0.80 1.61
C TRP A 8 6.30 2.05 2.34
N PHE A 9 7.00 3.15 2.06
CA PHE A 9 6.40 4.48 2.07
C PHE A 9 5.98 4.79 0.63
N PHE A 10 4.71 5.15 0.43
CA PHE A 10 4.12 5.28 -0.89
C PHE A 10 3.27 6.53 -1.00
N TYR A 11 3.49 7.31 -2.06
CA TYR A 11 2.69 8.47 -2.40
C TYR A 11 1.73 8.11 -3.51
N ALA A 12 0.43 8.22 -3.26
CA ALA A 12 -0.56 8.22 -4.33
C ALA A 12 -1.00 9.67 -4.61
N SER A 13 -0.81 10.12 -5.84
CA SER A 13 -1.32 11.41 -6.31
C SER A 13 -2.84 11.58 -6.06
N PRO A 14 -3.37 12.81 -5.91
CA PRO A 14 -4.79 13.04 -5.63
C PRO A 14 -5.80 12.32 -6.56
N PRO A 15 -5.53 12.15 -7.88
CA PRO A 15 -6.41 11.37 -8.76
C PRO A 15 -6.40 9.86 -8.52
N SER A 16 -5.42 9.35 -7.75
CA SER A 16 -5.30 7.93 -7.41
C SER A 16 -6.29 7.54 -6.31
N ASN A 17 -6.64 6.26 -6.27
CA ASN A 17 -7.44 5.70 -5.20
C ASN A 17 -7.10 4.21 -5.06
N ILE A 18 -6.07 3.94 -4.26
CA ILE A 18 -5.59 2.61 -3.92
C ILE A 18 -5.95 2.37 -2.45
N LYS A 19 -7.16 1.88 -2.23
CA LYS A 19 -7.72 1.69 -0.90
C LYS A 19 -7.61 0.22 -0.48
N LEU A 20 -6.43 -0.18 -0.01
CA LEU A 20 -6.19 -1.53 0.48
C LEU A 20 -6.65 -1.64 1.94
N ALA A 21 -6.37 -0.67 2.80
CA ALA A 21 -6.95 -0.59 4.14
C ALA A 21 -8.19 0.34 4.16
N SER A 22 -9.24 -0.07 4.86
CA SER A 22 -10.52 0.65 4.89
C SER A 22 -10.44 1.99 5.62
N ALA A 23 -9.57 2.04 6.64
CA ALA A 23 -9.38 3.20 7.50
C ALA A 23 -8.51 4.29 6.86
N THR A 24 -7.69 3.93 5.87
CA THR A 24 -6.69 4.81 5.28
C THR A 24 -7.22 5.41 3.96
N PRO A 25 -6.96 6.69 3.69
CA PRO A 25 -7.27 7.29 2.39
C PRO A 25 -6.59 6.54 1.23
N GLY A 26 -7.25 6.53 0.07
CA GLY A 26 -6.73 5.88 -1.14
C GLY A 26 -5.65 6.68 -1.88
N CYS A 27 -5.40 7.92 -1.47
CA CYS A 27 -4.35 8.81 -1.96
C CYS A 27 -3.62 9.49 -0.80
N GLY A 28 -2.53 10.18 -1.12
CA GLY A 28 -1.64 10.84 -0.16
C GLY A 28 -0.41 10.00 0.17
N TRP A 29 0.39 10.53 1.10
CA TRP A 29 1.59 9.91 1.63
C TRP A 29 1.23 8.91 2.72
N LYS A 30 1.71 7.67 2.61
CA LYS A 30 1.37 6.61 3.56
C LYS A 30 2.48 5.59 3.74
N ALA A 31 2.57 5.05 4.95
CA ALA A 31 3.28 3.82 5.24
C ALA A 31 2.31 2.65 5.02
N ALA A 32 2.76 1.59 4.36
CA ALA A 32 1.91 0.45 4.08
C ALA A 32 2.69 -0.86 3.92
N THR A 33 2.03 -1.95 4.24
CA THR A 33 2.51 -3.31 4.04
C THR A 33 1.39 -4.20 3.56
N PHE A 34 1.71 -5.16 2.69
CA PHE A 34 0.78 -6.21 2.27
C PHE A 34 1.49 -7.45 1.73
N ASP A 35 0.85 -8.61 1.83
CA ASP A 35 1.32 -9.87 1.26
C ASP A 35 0.19 -10.66 0.58
N ALA A 36 -0.03 -10.37 -0.71
CA ALA A 36 -1.01 -11.10 -1.50
C ALA A 36 -0.54 -12.52 -1.89
N SER A 37 0.64 -12.98 -1.46
CA SER A 37 1.16 -14.30 -1.83
C SER A 37 0.56 -15.45 -1.03
N GLY A 38 -0.12 -15.14 0.08
CA GLY A 38 -0.67 -16.12 1.01
C GLY A 38 -1.82 -16.96 0.46
N TRP A 39 -1.94 -18.19 0.97
CA TRP A 39 -3.04 -19.11 0.68
C TRP A 39 -4.44 -18.52 0.90
N PRO A 40 -4.72 -17.76 1.98
CA PRO A 40 -6.04 -17.14 2.17
C PRO A 40 -6.46 -16.26 1.00
N PHE A 41 -5.54 -15.42 0.49
CA PHE A 41 -5.82 -14.57 -0.66
C PHE A 41 -6.06 -15.37 -1.93
N ARG A 42 -5.22 -16.39 -2.19
CA ARG A 42 -5.37 -17.26 -3.38
C ARG A 42 -6.71 -17.99 -3.41
N LEU A 43 -7.17 -18.49 -2.27
CA LEU A 43 -8.48 -19.16 -2.16
C LEU A 43 -9.63 -18.16 -2.38
N LEU A 44 -9.54 -16.97 -1.78
CA LEU A 44 -10.55 -15.92 -1.99
C LEU A 44 -10.57 -15.43 -3.44
N ALA A 45 -9.43 -15.40 -4.14
CA ALA A 45 -9.36 -14.99 -5.54
C ALA A 45 -10.25 -15.88 -6.45
N LEU A 46 -10.46 -17.15 -6.10
CA LEU A 46 -11.39 -18.03 -6.82
C LEU A 46 -12.85 -17.56 -6.71
N THR A 47 -13.20 -16.86 -5.63
CA THR A 47 -14.53 -16.30 -5.41
C THR A 47 -14.71 -14.91 -6.02
N ALA A 48 -13.64 -14.30 -6.55
CA ALA A 48 -13.63 -12.93 -7.04
C ALA A 48 -14.72 -12.63 -8.10
N PRO A 49 -15.03 -13.51 -9.08
CA PRO A 49 -16.07 -13.24 -10.06
C PRO A 49 -17.46 -12.97 -9.46
N VAL A 50 -17.74 -13.55 -8.29
CA VAL A 50 -19.01 -13.34 -7.57
C VAL A 50 -18.86 -12.23 -6.53
N ALA A 51 -17.76 -12.22 -5.78
CA ALA A 51 -17.53 -11.27 -4.69
C ALA A 51 -17.39 -9.83 -5.20
N VAL A 52 -16.66 -9.60 -6.29
CA VAL A 52 -16.35 -8.26 -6.80
C VAL A 52 -17.62 -7.48 -7.24
N PRO A 53 -18.55 -8.06 -8.03
CA PRO A 53 -19.82 -7.39 -8.33
C PRO A 53 -20.61 -7.04 -7.06
N LEU A 54 -20.65 -7.94 -6.07
CA LEU A 54 -21.35 -7.72 -4.80
C LEU A 54 -20.79 -6.54 -4.01
N MET A 55 -19.49 -6.23 -4.14
CA MET A 55 -18.86 -5.08 -3.47
C MET A 55 -19.45 -3.73 -3.90
N ASN A 56 -20.20 -3.66 -5.01
CA ASN A 56 -20.94 -2.45 -5.41
C ASN A 56 -22.12 -2.15 -4.47
N TRP A 57 -22.60 -3.15 -3.72
CA TRP A 57 -23.61 -2.94 -2.67
C TRP A 57 -22.92 -2.62 -1.34
N GLN A 58 -23.18 -1.42 -0.79
CA GLN A 58 -22.63 -0.94 0.48
C GLN A 58 -22.71 -1.93 1.65
N ALA A 59 -23.80 -2.69 1.78
CA ALA A 59 -23.95 -3.67 2.85
C ALA A 59 -23.01 -4.87 2.68
N ALA A 60 -22.88 -5.38 1.46
CA ALA A 60 -21.96 -6.46 1.13
C ALA A 60 -20.50 -5.99 1.25
N TYR A 61 -20.18 -4.79 0.77
CA TYR A 61 -18.86 -4.19 0.93
C TYR A 61 -18.38 -4.17 2.39
N ARG A 62 -19.21 -3.63 3.30
CA ARG A 62 -18.87 -3.55 4.73
C ARG A 62 -18.64 -4.91 5.39
N ARG A 63 -19.24 -5.98 4.85
CA ARG A 63 -19.11 -7.35 5.39
C ARG A 63 -17.96 -8.14 4.75
N LEU A 64 -17.81 -8.06 3.43
CA LEU A 64 -16.87 -8.86 2.66
C LEU A 64 -15.46 -8.24 2.65
N TRP A 65 -15.36 -6.91 2.62
CA TRP A 65 -14.06 -6.25 2.49
C TRP A 65 -13.10 -6.47 3.67
N PRO A 66 -13.55 -6.52 4.94
CA PRO A 66 -12.68 -6.93 6.06
C PRO A 66 -12.10 -8.35 5.92
N ILE A 67 -12.78 -9.25 5.21
CA ILE A 67 -12.25 -10.60 4.93
C ILE A 67 -11.13 -10.52 3.90
N GLY A 68 -11.33 -9.77 2.82
CA GLY A 68 -10.31 -9.51 1.81
C GLY A 68 -9.04 -8.88 2.38
N GLN A 69 -9.19 -7.84 3.21
CA GLN A 69 -8.07 -7.16 3.88
C GLN A 69 -7.22 -8.11 4.73
N ARG A 70 -7.88 -8.93 5.56
CA ARG A 70 -7.18 -9.92 6.39
C ARG A 70 -6.45 -10.96 5.56
N ALA A 71 -7.02 -11.36 4.44
CA ALA A 71 -6.41 -12.35 3.56
C ALA A 71 -5.21 -11.80 2.76
N ILE A 72 -5.26 -10.52 2.38
CA ILE A 72 -4.12 -9.80 1.78
C ILE A 72 -3.05 -9.50 2.84
N GLY A 73 -3.42 -9.46 4.12
CA GLY A 73 -2.54 -9.06 5.20
C GLY A 73 -2.09 -7.62 5.02
N VAL A 74 -3.04 -6.69 4.86
CA VAL A 74 -2.72 -5.27 4.64
C VAL A 74 -2.79 -4.46 5.93
N SER A 75 -1.79 -3.62 6.15
CA SER A 75 -1.82 -2.54 7.12
C SER A 75 -1.34 -1.25 6.45
N GLU A 76 -2.03 -0.14 6.68
CA GLU A 76 -1.66 1.17 6.13
C GLU A 76 -1.90 2.26 7.18
N ALA A 77 -1.04 3.28 7.23
CA ALA A 77 -1.26 4.49 8.01
C ALA A 77 -0.84 5.73 7.19
N PRO A 78 -1.58 6.86 7.30
CA PRO A 78 -1.15 8.10 6.69
C PRO A 78 0.14 8.59 7.36
N VAL A 79 1.05 9.15 6.56
CA VAL A 79 2.25 9.82 7.05
C VAL A 79 1.98 11.31 7.02
N ALA A 80 2.12 11.98 8.17
CA ALA A 80 1.86 13.41 8.31
C ALA A 80 3.06 14.31 7.99
N ALA A 81 4.22 13.72 7.68
CA ALA A 81 5.44 14.44 7.30
C ALA A 81 5.33 15.08 5.91
N ASP A 82 5.96 16.24 5.73
CA ASP A 82 5.99 16.95 4.46
C ASP A 82 7.02 16.29 3.52
N MET A 83 6.56 15.73 2.41
CA MET A 83 7.43 15.04 1.46
C MET A 83 8.46 15.97 0.79
N THR A 84 8.30 17.29 0.90
CA THR A 84 9.24 18.28 0.35
C THR A 84 10.40 18.63 1.29
N GLU A 85 10.37 18.15 2.54
CA GLU A 85 11.43 18.31 3.52
C GLU A 85 12.28 17.04 3.65
N TRP A 86 13.48 17.21 4.23
CA TRP A 86 14.35 16.08 4.53
C TRP A 86 13.83 15.32 5.75
N HIS A 87 13.60 14.04 5.56
CA HIS A 87 13.12 13.13 6.62
C HIS A 87 13.91 11.83 6.61
N THR A 88 14.04 11.22 7.80
CA THR A 88 14.61 9.88 7.95
C THR A 88 13.48 8.86 7.98
N TYR A 89 13.42 8.01 6.95
CA TYR A 89 12.45 6.93 6.83
C TYR A 89 13.09 5.61 7.23
N VAL A 90 12.47 4.88 8.15
CA VAL A 90 12.96 3.57 8.60
C VAL A 90 11.85 2.54 8.49
N ILE A 91 12.18 1.39 7.91
CA ILE A 91 11.35 0.18 7.96
C ILE A 91 12.11 -0.85 8.78
N GLN A 92 11.64 -1.11 9.99
CA GLN A 92 12.10 -2.23 10.80
C GLN A 92 11.28 -3.46 10.41
N TRP A 93 11.92 -4.40 9.72
CA TRP A 93 11.30 -5.62 9.23
C TRP A 93 11.83 -6.83 9.99
N GLU A 94 11.02 -7.32 10.93
CA GLU A 94 11.31 -8.51 11.74
C GLU A 94 10.42 -9.69 11.28
N GLU A 95 10.65 -10.90 11.80
CA GLU A 95 9.93 -12.10 11.37
C GLU A 95 8.40 -11.99 11.54
N LYS A 96 7.94 -11.31 12.59
CA LYS A 96 6.52 -11.25 12.99
C LYS A 96 5.96 -9.84 13.11
N ARG A 97 6.80 -8.82 12.98
CA ARG A 97 6.41 -7.43 13.17
C ARG A 97 7.09 -6.55 12.14
N ALA A 98 6.37 -5.55 11.65
CA ALA A 98 6.93 -4.48 10.85
C ALA A 98 6.59 -3.14 11.51
N ARG A 99 7.61 -2.30 11.70
CA ARG A 99 7.46 -0.93 12.19
C ARG A 99 8.00 0.06 11.17
N PHE A 100 7.23 1.11 10.93
CA PHE A 100 7.58 2.21 10.03
C PHE A 100 7.77 3.45 10.89
N LEU A 101 8.91 4.09 10.73
CA LEU A 101 9.26 5.29 11.46
C LEU A 101 9.59 6.43 10.50
N VAL A 102 9.21 7.64 10.89
CA VAL A 102 9.61 8.89 10.24
C VAL A 102 10.20 9.78 11.32
N ASP A 103 11.47 10.16 11.14
CA ASP A 103 12.24 10.95 12.12
C ASP A 103 12.29 10.34 13.53
N GLY A 104 12.24 9.01 13.59
CA GLY A 104 12.24 8.24 14.83
C GLY A 104 10.85 8.00 15.44
N ASP A 105 9.80 8.67 14.97
CA ASP A 105 8.43 8.47 15.43
C ASP A 105 7.76 7.32 14.67
N VAL A 106 7.11 6.41 15.41
CA VAL A 106 6.41 5.27 14.83
C VAL A 106 5.10 5.73 14.16
N VAL A 107 5.01 5.58 12.84
CA VAL A 107 3.82 5.90 12.03
C VAL A 107 2.92 4.69 11.84
N LEU A 108 3.52 3.51 11.65
CA LEU A 108 2.79 2.25 11.48
C LEU A 108 3.49 1.14 12.25
N ASP A 109 2.71 0.37 13.00
CA ASP A 109 3.14 -0.79 13.76
C ASP A 109 2.14 -1.92 13.54
N CYS A 110 2.61 -3.04 12.99
CA CYS A 110 1.73 -4.11 12.55
C CYS A 110 2.38 -5.49 12.59
N ASP A 111 1.54 -6.52 12.63
CA ASP A 111 1.90 -7.94 12.56
C ASP A 111 1.75 -8.52 11.13
N THR A 112 1.32 -7.69 10.17
CA THR A 112 1.17 -8.07 8.77
C THR A 112 2.48 -7.93 8.01
N VAL A 113 3.32 -8.96 8.12
CA VAL A 113 4.67 -8.97 7.55
C VAL A 113 4.73 -9.77 6.25
N PRO A 114 5.23 -9.19 5.15
CA PRO A 114 5.53 -9.91 3.93
C PRO A 114 6.56 -11.01 4.15
N ARG A 115 6.27 -12.20 3.63
CA ARG A 115 7.19 -13.34 3.73
C ARG A 115 8.17 -13.35 2.58
N GLY A 116 9.37 -13.89 2.82
CA GLY A 116 10.39 -14.10 1.79
C GLY A 116 11.14 -12.83 1.37
N PRO A 117 12.17 -12.97 0.53
CA PRO A 117 13.05 -11.86 0.16
C PRO A 117 12.30 -10.80 -0.65
N LEU A 118 12.66 -9.54 -0.41
CA LEU A 118 12.19 -8.37 -1.15
C LEU A 118 13.39 -7.65 -1.77
N GLY A 119 13.14 -6.90 -2.85
CA GLY A 119 14.11 -5.96 -3.41
C GLY A 119 13.78 -4.55 -2.98
N LEU A 120 14.81 -3.75 -2.69
CA LEU A 120 14.66 -2.31 -2.51
C LEU A 120 14.32 -1.65 -3.85
N VAL A 121 13.25 -0.86 -3.87
CA VAL A 121 12.87 -0.04 -5.02
C VAL A 121 12.58 1.36 -4.51
N ILE A 122 13.23 2.35 -5.12
CA ILE A 122 12.99 3.76 -4.86
C ILE A 122 12.74 4.42 -6.20
N TRP A 123 11.59 5.08 -6.33
CA TRP A 123 11.10 5.52 -7.63
C TRP A 123 10.14 6.70 -7.45
N LEU A 124 10.23 7.64 -8.39
CA LEU A 124 9.30 8.74 -8.60
C LEU A 124 8.67 8.60 -9.99
N ASP A 125 7.36 8.74 -10.07
CA ASP A 125 6.59 8.60 -11.30
C ASP A 125 5.57 9.73 -11.49
N ASN A 126 4.94 9.73 -12.65
CA ASN A 126 3.82 10.62 -12.98
C ASN A 126 2.56 9.80 -13.27
N GLN A 127 2.32 8.72 -12.56
CA GLN A 127 1.22 7.80 -12.79
C GLN A 127 0.13 7.98 -11.73
N SER A 128 -1.09 7.64 -12.10
CA SER A 128 -2.21 7.52 -11.18
C SER A 128 -2.94 6.22 -11.38
N LEU A 129 -3.33 5.61 -10.27
CA LEU A 129 -4.03 4.33 -10.26
C LEU A 129 -5.24 4.40 -9.33
N VAL A 130 -6.40 4.11 -9.89
CA VAL A 130 -7.61 3.78 -9.13
C VAL A 130 -7.71 2.26 -9.13
N LEU A 131 -7.57 1.66 -7.95
CA LEU A 131 -7.75 0.23 -7.71
C LEU A 131 -8.61 0.07 -6.47
N THR A 132 -9.86 -0.34 -6.67
CA THR A 132 -10.85 -0.46 -5.58
C THR A 132 -11.39 -1.89 -5.46
N PRO A 133 -11.87 -2.30 -4.27
CA PRO A 133 -12.48 -3.62 -4.06
C PRO A 133 -13.69 -3.91 -4.95
N GLN A 134 -14.34 -2.87 -5.47
CA GLN A 134 -15.45 -2.96 -6.43
C GLN A 134 -15.01 -3.39 -7.84
N GLY A 135 -13.71 -3.63 -8.06
CA GLY A 135 -13.18 -3.99 -9.38
C GLY A 135 -12.97 -2.78 -10.29
N ARG A 136 -13.02 -1.55 -9.76
CA ARG A 136 -12.64 -0.37 -10.56
C ARG A 136 -11.13 -0.35 -10.69
N LEU A 137 -10.64 -0.51 -11.92
CA LEU A 137 -9.26 -0.36 -12.32
C LEU A 137 -9.18 0.78 -13.35
N ARG A 138 -8.47 1.86 -13.03
CA ARG A 138 -8.18 2.94 -13.99
C ARG A 138 -6.74 3.41 -13.79
N HIS A 139 -5.98 3.38 -14.86
CA HIS A 139 -4.62 3.91 -14.90
C HIS A 139 -4.60 5.16 -15.79
N ARG A 140 -3.86 6.20 -15.38
CA ARG A 140 -3.66 7.40 -16.19
C ARG A 140 -2.26 7.97 -15.92
N LEU A 141 -1.65 8.53 -16.95
CA LEU A 141 -0.50 9.41 -16.80
C LEU A 141 -0.98 10.81 -16.38
N LEU A 142 -0.20 11.44 -15.51
CA LEU A 142 -0.38 12.79 -15.05
C LEU A 142 0.59 13.70 -15.78
N HIS A 143 0.07 14.80 -16.31
CA HIS A 143 0.90 15.84 -16.87
C HIS A 143 1.58 16.60 -15.72
N GLN A 144 2.92 16.57 -15.71
CA GLN A 144 3.75 17.30 -14.76
C GLN A 144 4.58 18.30 -15.56
N PRO A 145 4.14 19.56 -15.68
CA PRO A 145 4.84 20.58 -16.46
C PRO A 145 6.13 21.03 -15.77
N GLU A 146 6.19 20.89 -14.45
CA GLU A 146 7.34 21.25 -13.63
C GLU A 146 8.28 20.06 -13.45
N LYS A 147 9.58 20.36 -13.31
CA LYS A 147 10.59 19.35 -13.03
C LYS A 147 10.41 18.86 -11.60
N GLN A 148 10.29 17.55 -11.45
CA GLN A 148 10.25 16.87 -10.16
C GLN A 148 11.48 15.98 -10.02
N TRP A 149 11.96 15.80 -8.79
CA TRP A 149 13.07 14.92 -8.49
C TRP A 149 12.88 14.30 -7.10
N LEU A 150 13.61 13.22 -6.87
CA LEU A 150 13.70 12.56 -5.58
C LEU A 150 15.18 12.51 -5.23
N GLU A 151 15.52 13.07 -4.08
CA GLU A 151 16.88 13.09 -3.55
C GLU A 151 16.98 12.16 -2.34
N MET A 152 18.15 11.54 -2.19
CA MET A 152 18.46 10.64 -1.09
C MET A 152 19.88 10.97 -0.62
N ALA A 153 20.01 11.31 0.66
CA ALA A 153 21.32 11.59 1.24
C ALA A 153 22.07 10.30 1.57
N GLU A 154 21.38 9.31 2.12
CA GLU A 154 21.94 8.05 2.60
C GLU A 154 20.92 6.91 2.48
N ILE A 155 21.42 5.68 2.26
CA ILE A 155 20.62 4.46 2.25
C ILE A 155 21.42 3.37 2.95
N GLU A 156 20.81 2.73 3.94
CA GLU A 156 21.37 1.58 4.65
C GLU A 156 20.38 0.40 4.58
N ILE A 157 20.91 -0.81 4.35
CA ILE A 157 20.18 -2.08 4.44
C ILE A 157 21.05 -3.02 5.28
N ALA A 158 20.53 -3.42 6.44
CA ALA A 158 21.21 -4.31 7.39
C ALA A 158 20.64 -5.73 7.37
#